data_AF-A0ABD2YXS5-F1
#
_entry.id   AF-A0ABD2YXS5-F1
#
_cell.length_a   1.000
_cell.length_b   1.000
_cell.length_c   1.000
_cell.angle_alpha   90.00
_cell.angle_beta   90.00
_cell.angle_gamma   90.00
#
_symmetry.space_group_name_H-M   'P 1'
#
loop_
_entity.id
_entity.type
_entity.pdbx_description
1 polymer ?
#
loop_
_entity_poly.entity_id
_entity_poly.type
_entity_poly.pdbx_seq_one_letter_code
_entity_poly.pdbx_strand_id
1 'polypeptide(L)'
;MPFPSRKMQKYPLVRSQRFSDEGNSTNIVDSNLNVLRQRIEEVRMKERLNTCYRQEKIGWNYKAGYDDTYRRRVVLVQTFELVALVGSRIGLVFLTGSIFILLYSLVINIPVHT
;
A
#
# COMPACT_ATOMS: atom_id res chain seq x y z
N MET A 1 -90.81 19.87 -24.98
CA MET A 1 -89.57 19.21 -25.42
C MET A 1 -89.02 18.36 -24.26
N PRO A 2 -88.85 17.04 -24.40
CA PRO A 2 -88.16 16.23 -23.40
C PRO A 2 -86.71 15.91 -23.84
N PHE A 3 -85.77 15.97 -22.89
CA PHE A 3 -84.36 15.61 -23.07
C PHE A 3 -84.19 14.08 -23.08
N PRO A 4 -83.33 13.51 -23.97
CA PRO A 4 -83.12 12.07 -24.00
C PRO A 4 -82.21 11.61 -22.85
N SER A 5 -82.57 10.47 -22.26
CA SER A 5 -81.94 9.80 -21.13
C SER A 5 -80.52 9.28 -21.47
N ARG A 6 -79.58 9.50 -20.55
CA ARG A 6 -78.21 8.96 -20.63
C ARG A 6 -78.27 7.44 -20.47
N LYS A 7 -77.83 6.71 -21.50
CA LYS A 7 -77.59 5.26 -21.42
C LYS A 7 -76.48 5.00 -20.39
N MET A 8 -76.82 4.37 -19.27
CA MET A 8 -75.83 3.79 -18.35
C MET A 8 -75.06 2.71 -19.11
N GLN A 9 -73.77 2.97 -19.42
CA GLN A 9 -72.86 1.92 -19.86
C GLN A 9 -72.67 0.93 -18.70
N LYS A 10 -73.14 -0.30 -18.89
CA LYS A 10 -72.76 -1.45 -18.08
C LYS A 10 -71.31 -1.78 -18.42
N TYR A 11 -70.38 -1.41 -17.55
CA TYR A 11 -69.00 -1.89 -17.66
C TYR A 11 -68.98 -3.37 -17.20
N PRO A 12 -68.24 -4.26 -17.87
CA PRO A 12 -68.02 -5.60 -17.36
C PRO A 12 -67.15 -5.50 -16.11
N LEU A 13 -67.61 -6.07 -15.00
CA LEU A 13 -66.81 -6.24 -13.79
C LEU A 13 -65.70 -7.26 -14.11
N VAL A 14 -64.53 -6.77 -14.50
CA VAL A 14 -63.35 -7.63 -14.71
C VAL A 14 -62.87 -8.06 -13.32
N ARG A 15 -63.32 -9.23 -12.88
CA ARG A 15 -62.79 -9.93 -11.72
C ARG A 15 -61.43 -10.48 -12.10
N SER A 16 -60.34 -9.82 -11.70
CA SER A 16 -59.01 -10.40 -11.79
C SER A 16 -58.93 -11.58 -10.81
N GLN A 17 -58.90 -12.80 -11.34
CA GLN A 17 -58.61 -14.00 -10.56
C GLN A 17 -57.09 -14.05 -10.41
N ARG A 18 -56.56 -13.67 -9.24
CA ARG A 18 -55.15 -13.92 -8.92
C ARG A 18 -54.99 -15.43 -8.76
N PHE A 19 -54.19 -16.00 -9.65
CA PHE A 19 -53.75 -17.38 -9.57
C PHE A 19 -52.70 -17.46 -8.44
N SER A 20 -53.14 -17.74 -7.21
CA SER A 20 -52.24 -18.11 -6.12
C SER A 20 -51.68 -19.51 -6.42
N ASP A 21 -50.60 -19.55 -7.19
CA ASP A 21 -49.65 -20.66 -7.20
C ASP A 21 -48.40 -20.28 -6.39
N GLU A 22 -48.69 -19.80 -5.19
CA GLU A 22 -47.78 -19.09 -4.27
C GLU A 22 -47.03 -20.06 -3.34
N GLY A 23 -47.02 -21.35 -3.66
CA GLY A 23 -46.36 -22.39 -2.87
C GLY A 23 -45.10 -22.98 -3.48
N ASN A 24 -44.98 -22.97 -4.82
CA ASN A 24 -43.93 -23.74 -5.51
C ASN A 24 -42.88 -22.86 -6.22
N SER A 25 -43.28 -21.72 -6.79
CA SER A 25 -42.38 -20.86 -7.57
C SER A 25 -41.38 -20.08 -6.71
N THR A 26 -41.80 -19.63 -5.52
CA THR A 26 -40.93 -18.95 -4.54
C THR A 26 -39.80 -19.87 -4.08
N ASN A 27 -40.10 -21.12 -3.75
CA ASN A 27 -39.11 -22.14 -3.40
C ASN A 27 -38.09 -22.41 -4.53
N ILE A 28 -38.51 -22.44 -5.79
CA ILE A 28 -37.62 -22.64 -6.94
C ILE A 28 -36.72 -21.41 -7.16
N VAL A 29 -37.28 -20.21 -7.06
CA VAL A 29 -36.53 -18.95 -7.21
C VAL A 29 -35.50 -18.81 -6.08
N ASP A 30 -35.92 -19.06 -4.83
CA ASP A 30 -35.03 -18.98 -3.66
C ASP A 30 -33.93 -20.04 -3.71
N SER A 31 -34.25 -21.26 -4.17
CA SER A 31 -33.27 -22.31 -4.41
C SER A 31 -32.23 -21.89 -5.46
N ASN A 32 -32.69 -21.33 -6.59
CA ASN A 32 -31.82 -20.86 -7.66
C ASN A 32 -30.93 -19.69 -7.21
N LEU A 33 -31.46 -18.76 -6.43
CA LEU A 33 -30.69 -17.65 -5.86
C LEU A 33 -29.64 -18.14 -4.85
N ASN A 34 -29.97 -19.16 -4.05
CA ASN A 34 -29.01 -19.76 -3.12
C ASN A 34 -27.86 -20.45 -3.85
N VAL A 35 -28.16 -21.21 -4.91
CA VAL A 35 -27.13 -21.84 -5.77
C VAL A 35 -26.26 -20.78 -6.44
N LEU A 36 -26.87 -19.70 -6.96
CA LEU A 36 -26.12 -18.60 -7.57
C LEU A 36 -25.18 -17.94 -6.55
N ARG A 37 -25.66 -17.70 -5.33
CA ARG A 37 -24.87 -17.14 -4.23
C ARG A 37 -23.70 -18.05 -3.86
N GLN A 38 -23.93 -19.36 -3.73
CA GLN A 38 -22.88 -20.34 -3.46
C GLN A 38 -21.81 -20.33 -4.56
N ARG A 39 -22.23 -20.30 -5.84
CA ARG A 39 -21.29 -20.22 -6.97
C ARG A 39 -20.47 -18.93 -6.97
N ILE A 40 -21.10 -17.79 -6.66
CA ILE A 40 -20.41 -16.51 -6.52
C ILE A 40 -19.40 -16.55 -5.37
N GLU A 41 -19.76 -17.15 -4.23
CA GLU A 41 -18.87 -17.30 -3.09
C GLU A 41 -17.70 -18.26 -3.39
N GLU A 42 -17.94 -19.38 -4.07
CA GLU A 42 -16.92 -20.32 -4.56
C GLU A 42 -15.95 -19.63 -5.52
N VAL A 43 -16.46 -18.90 -6.51
CA VAL A 43 -15.63 -18.15 -7.48
C VAL A 43 -14.84 -17.05 -6.77
N ARG A 44 -15.47 -16.30 -5.86
CA ARG A 44 -14.79 -15.24 -5.08
C ARG A 44 -13.71 -15.80 -4.17
N MET A 45 -13.93 -16.96 -3.56
CA MET A 45 -12.92 -17.64 -2.74
C MET A 45 -11.76 -18.15 -3.61
N LYS A 46 -12.06 -18.72 -4.78
CA LYS A 46 -11.06 -19.17 -5.74
C LYS A 46 -10.25 -18.01 -6.31
N GLU A 47 -10.89 -16.87 -6.61
CA GLU A 47 -10.22 -15.63 -7.01
C GLU A 47 -9.37 -15.09 -5.88
N ARG A 48 -9.86 -15.02 -4.64
CA ARG A 48 -9.06 -14.59 -3.48
C ARG A 48 -7.87 -15.49 -3.22
N LEU A 49 -8.02 -16.81 -3.34
CA LEU A 49 -6.93 -17.76 -3.16
C LEU A 49 -5.88 -17.59 -4.27
N ASN A 50 -6.33 -17.48 -5.52
CA ASN A 50 -5.46 -17.21 -6.66
C ASN A 50 -4.78 -15.83 -6.55
N THR A 51 -5.48 -14.82 -6.07
CA THR A 51 -4.95 -13.46 -5.91
C THR A 51 -4.01 -13.39 -4.71
N CYS A 52 -4.27 -14.12 -3.63
CA CYS A 52 -3.37 -14.25 -2.48
C CYS A 52 -2.09 -14.99 -2.88
N TYR A 53 -2.20 -16.16 -3.53
CA TYR A 53 -1.03 -16.88 -4.05
C TYR A 53 -0.26 -16.07 -5.10
N ARG A 54 -0.98 -15.28 -5.92
CA ARG A 54 -0.38 -14.36 -6.88
C ARG A 54 0.20 -13.13 -6.18
N GLN A 55 -0.37 -12.58 -5.10
CA GLN A 55 0.21 -11.47 -4.32
C GLN A 55 1.38 -11.92 -3.44
N GLU A 56 1.39 -13.16 -2.99
CA GLU A 56 2.49 -13.78 -2.24
C GLU A 56 3.70 -14.00 -3.17
N LYS A 57 3.46 -14.23 -4.48
CA LYS A 57 4.51 -14.33 -5.52
C LYS A 57 4.78 -13.04 -6.31
N ILE A 58 3.80 -12.16 -6.42
CA ILE A 58 3.87 -10.80 -6.97
C ILE A 58 3.74 -9.86 -5.79
N GLY A 59 4.82 -9.86 -4.99
CA GLY A 59 5.17 -8.67 -4.23
C GLY A 59 5.24 -7.48 -5.20
N TRP A 60 4.94 -6.31 -4.68
CA TRP A 60 4.97 -5.05 -5.41
C TRP A 60 6.11 -4.99 -6.44
N ASN A 61 5.77 -4.97 -7.73
CA ASN A 61 6.73 -4.75 -8.81
C ASN A 61 7.10 -3.25 -8.86
N TYR A 62 7.67 -2.75 -7.76
CA TYR A 62 8.52 -1.57 -7.86
C TYR A 62 9.73 -2.03 -8.66
N LYS A 63 10.01 -1.36 -9.79
CA LYS A 63 11.25 -1.56 -10.53
C LYS A 63 12.39 -1.71 -9.52
N ALA A 64 13.02 -2.87 -9.47
CA ALA A 64 14.25 -3.12 -8.71
C ALA A 64 15.45 -2.36 -9.33
N GLY A 65 15.22 -1.13 -9.79
CA GLY A 65 16.19 -0.21 -10.36
C GLY A 65 16.53 0.95 -9.44
N TYR A 66 15.96 1.00 -8.23
CA TYR A 66 16.44 1.88 -7.18
C TYR A 66 17.36 1.06 -6.29
N ASP A 67 18.62 0.97 -6.70
CA ASP A 67 19.68 0.33 -5.94
C ASP A 67 19.93 1.18 -4.67
N ASP A 68 19.15 0.87 -3.63
CA ASP A 68 19.23 1.50 -2.31
C ASP A 68 20.65 1.40 -1.74
N THR A 69 21.37 0.33 -2.08
CA THR A 69 22.77 0.16 -1.67
C THR A 69 23.70 1.14 -2.39
N TYR A 70 23.47 1.43 -3.66
CA TYR A 70 24.20 2.44 -4.42
C TYR A 70 23.94 3.85 -3.87
N ARG A 71 22.67 4.23 -3.68
CA ARG A 71 22.33 5.53 -3.08
C ARG A 71 22.96 5.69 -1.70
N ARG A 72 22.88 4.66 -0.86
CA ARG A 72 23.48 4.68 0.48
C ARG A 72 24.99 4.83 0.41
N ARG A 73 25.67 4.14 -0.50
CA ARG A 73 27.12 4.30 -0.73
C ARG A 73 27.45 5.72 -1.20
N VAL A 74 26.71 6.29 -2.14
CA VAL A 74 26.95 7.65 -2.63
C VAL A 74 26.80 8.68 -1.51
N VAL A 75 25.74 8.57 -0.70
CA VAL A 75 25.54 9.46 0.46
C VAL A 75 26.66 9.28 1.49
N LEU A 76 27.08 8.05 1.78
CA LEU A 76 28.18 7.78 2.70
C LEU A 76 29.52 8.31 2.19
N VAL A 77 29.81 8.20 0.89
CA VAL A 77 31.04 8.75 0.31
C VAL A 77 31.05 10.27 0.43
N GLN A 78 29.94 10.94 0.10
CA GLN A 78 29.85 12.40 0.24
C GLN A 78 29.98 12.87 1.68
N THR A 79 29.33 12.19 2.64
CA THR A 79 29.48 12.57 4.05
C THR A 79 30.87 12.28 4.57
N PHE A 80 31.49 11.18 4.14
CA PHE A 80 32.85 10.84 4.54
C PHE A 80 33.88 11.80 3.96
N GLU A 81 33.71 12.29 2.73
CA GLU A 81 34.58 13.32 2.15
C GLU A 81 34.53 14.63 2.97
N LEU A 82 33.33 15.07 3.35
CA LEU A 82 33.17 16.28 4.17
C LEU A 82 33.76 16.10 5.58
N VAL A 83 33.48 14.95 6.22
CA VAL A 83 34.01 14.62 7.55
C VAL A 83 35.53 14.46 7.50
N ALA A 84 36.08 13.84 6.45
CA ALA A 84 37.52 13.70 6.27
C ALA A 84 38.20 15.05 6.01
N LEU A 85 37.59 15.93 5.21
CA LEU A 85 38.14 17.25 4.93
C LEU A 85 38.15 18.16 6.17
N VAL A 86 37.05 18.16 6.93
CA VAL A 86 36.95 18.94 8.18
C VAL A 86 37.80 18.30 9.28
N GLY A 87 37.73 16.98 9.42
CA GLY A 87 38.49 16.20 10.39
C GLY A 87 39.99 16.25 10.15
N SER A 88 40.44 16.32 8.89
CA SER A 88 41.85 16.51 8.56
C SER A 88 42.36 17.86 9.06
N ARG A 89 41.62 18.95 8.85
CA ARG A 89 42.02 20.28 9.34
C ARG A 89 42.08 20.32 10.87
N ILE A 90 41.04 19.81 11.53
CA ILE A 90 40.96 19.77 12.98
C ILE A 90 42.07 18.88 13.55
N GLY A 91 42.23 17.68 12.99
CA GLY A 91 43.26 16.72 13.37
C GLY A 91 44.68 17.26 13.16
N LEU A 92 44.96 17.97 12.06
CA LEU A 92 46.25 18.61 11.82
C LEU A 92 46.59 19.65 12.86
N VAL A 93 45.63 20.48 13.29
CA VAL A 93 45.85 21.47 14.37
C VAL A 93 46.18 20.76 15.69
N PHE A 94 45.44 19.70 16.04
CA PHE A 94 45.74 18.93 17.25
C PHE A 94 47.09 18.20 17.19
N LEU A 95 47.41 17.57 16.07
CA LEU A 95 48.67 16.86 15.87
C LEU A 95 49.86 17.83 15.92
N THR A 96 49.78 18.94 15.18
CA THR A 96 50.84 19.96 15.19
C THR A 96 51.01 20.55 16.59
N GLY A 97 49.93 20.95 17.26
CA GLY A 97 49.97 21.44 18.64
C GLY A 97 50.60 20.44 19.61
N SER A 98 50.23 19.15 19.51
CA SER A 98 50.81 18.08 20.31
C SER A 98 52.31 17.92 20.05
N ILE A 99 52.73 17.93 18.78
CA ILE A 99 54.15 17.86 18.39
C ILE A 99 54.93 19.05 18.95
N PHE A 100 54.39 20.27 18.89
CA PHE A 100 55.06 21.45 19.46
C PHE A 100 55.24 21.35 20.97
N ILE A 101 54.24 20.86 21.71
CA ILE A 101 54.34 20.66 23.15
C ILE A 101 55.39 19.58 23.46
N LEU A 102 55.42 18.49 22.69
CA LEU A 102 56.43 17.43 22.84
C LEU A 102 57.84 17.96 22.57
N LEU A 103 58.03 18.74 21.49
CA LEU A 103 59.31 19.37 21.16
C LEU A 103 59.75 20.34 22.26
N TYR A 104 58.84 21.18 22.75
CA TYR A 104 59.14 22.12 23.83
C TYR A 104 59.54 21.40 25.11
N SER A 105 58.82 20.34 25.47
CA SER A 105 59.16 19.47 26.60
C SER A 105 60.52 18.82 26.42
N LEU A 106 60.83 18.35 25.21
CA LEU A 106 62.12 17.74 24.88
C LEU A 106 63.26 18.77 24.94
N VAL A 107 63.07 19.99 24.46
CA VAL A 107 64.08 21.07 24.54
C VAL A 107 64.39 21.44 25.99
N ILE A 108 63.37 21.49 26.86
CA ILE A 108 63.57 21.77 28.29
C ILE A 108 64.24 20.60 29.01
N ASN A 109 63.86 19.37 28.66
CA ASN A 109 64.36 18.16 29.30
C ASN A 109 65.68 17.64 28.69
N ILE A 110 66.15 18.19 27.57
CA ILE A 110 67.54 18.02 27.16
C ILE A 110 68.36 18.88 28.12
N PRO A 111 69.11 18.28 29.06
CA PRO A 111 70.07 19.06 29.80
C PRO A 111 71.05 19.61 28.76
N VAL A 112 71.27 20.92 28.78
CA VAL A 112 72.51 21.53 28.31
C VAL A 112 73.65 20.83 29.04
N HIS A 113 74.08 19.71 28.49
CA HIS A 113 75.28 19.00 28.88
C HIS A 113 76.25 19.13 27.69
N THR A 114 76.74 20.35 27.52
CA THR A 114 77.99 20.65 26.84
C THR A 114 78.62 21.83 27.57
#